data_AF-A0A7V2EDH7-F1
#
_entry.id   AF-A0A7V2EDH7-F1
#
_cell.length_a   1.000
_cell.length_b   1.000
_cell.length_c   1.000
_cell.angle_alpha   90.00
_cell.angle_beta   90.00
_cell.angle_gamma   90.00
#
_symmetry.space_group_name_H-M   'P 1'
#
loop_
_entity.id
_entity.type
_entity.pdbx_description
1 polymer ?
#
loop_
_entity_poly.entity_id
_entity_poly.type
_entity_poly.pdbx_seq_one_letter_code
_entity_poly.pdbx_strand_id
1 'polypeptide(L)'
;MIRIICPGKTEPKELETLQNYYLMLIRKWTKIEMIEIKAKSYKEECEKILKAIKYKPILLDVEGELFSTEEFTKFLLNNVNFGIDFIIGGPFGVCEE
;
A
#
# COMPACT_ATOMS: atom_id res chain seq x y z
N MET A 1 -2.47 8.95 -9.07
CA MET A 1 -2.05 7.54 -9.20
C MET A 1 -1.90 6.96 -7.80
N ILE A 2 -2.46 5.81 -7.51
CA ILE A 2 -2.32 5.15 -6.20
C ILE A 2 -1.69 3.79 -6.42
N ARG A 3 -0.69 3.44 -5.61
CA ARG A 3 -0.09 2.11 -5.60
C ARG A 3 -0.10 1.59 -4.18
N ILE A 4 -0.41 0.31 -4.01
CA ILE A 4 -0.33 -0.39 -2.74
C ILE A 4 0.79 -1.43 -2.88
N ILE A 5 1.83 -1.31 -2.08
CA ILE A 5 2.98 -2.21 -2.06
C ILE A 5 2.88 -3.03 -0.78
N CYS A 6 2.76 -4.34 -0.90
CA CYS A 6 2.62 -5.25 0.23
C CYS A 6 3.38 -6.55 -0.02
N PRO A 7 3.93 -7.18 1.04
CA PRO A 7 4.55 -8.49 0.92
C PRO A 7 3.52 -9.61 0.89
N GLY A 8 3.84 -10.66 0.13
CA GLY A 8 3.00 -11.84 0.02
C GLY A 8 1.79 -11.67 -0.90
N LYS A 9 0.97 -12.73 -0.95
CA LYS A 9 -0.28 -12.76 -1.70
C LYS A 9 -1.45 -12.67 -0.72
N THR A 10 -2.54 -12.02 -1.15
CA THR A 10 -3.79 -11.99 -0.38
C THR A 10 -4.41 -13.38 -0.28
N GLU A 11 -4.55 -13.90 0.93
CA GLU A 11 -5.23 -15.16 1.24
C GLU A 11 -6.05 -15.03 2.53
N PRO A 12 -7.24 -15.67 2.63
CA PRO A 12 -7.85 -16.60 1.67
C PRO A 12 -8.63 -15.91 0.53
N LYS A 13 -9.16 -16.71 -0.42
CA LYS A 13 -9.77 -16.26 -1.70
C LYS A 13 -10.95 -15.29 -1.51
N GLU A 14 -11.67 -15.40 -0.41
CA GLU A 14 -12.77 -14.51 -0.04
C GLU A 14 -12.27 -13.07 0.15
N LEU A 15 -11.10 -12.89 0.80
CA LEU A 15 -10.48 -11.58 0.97
C LEU A 15 -9.96 -11.03 -0.36
N GLU A 16 -9.34 -11.89 -1.19
CA GLU A 16 -8.93 -11.52 -2.55
C GLU A 16 -10.14 -11.02 -3.39
N THR A 17 -11.30 -11.65 -3.22
CA THR A 17 -12.54 -11.25 -3.91
C THR A 17 -13.04 -9.89 -3.44
N LEU A 18 -13.11 -9.65 -2.13
CA LEU A 18 -13.53 -8.37 -1.56
C LEU A 18 -12.57 -7.24 -1.94
N GLN A 19 -11.28 -7.49 -1.84
CA GLN A 19 -10.24 -6.56 -2.28
C GLN A 19 -10.43 -6.16 -3.74
N ASN A 20 -10.60 -7.15 -4.63
CA ASN A 20 -10.81 -6.88 -6.05
C ASN A 20 -12.08 -6.09 -6.33
N TYR A 21 -13.15 -6.33 -5.58
CA TYR A 21 -14.37 -5.53 -5.65
C TYR A 21 -14.11 -4.06 -5.32
N TYR A 22 -13.41 -3.75 -4.22
CA TYR A 22 -13.08 -2.37 -3.86
C TYR A 22 -12.11 -1.72 -4.85
N LEU A 23 -11.09 -2.45 -5.30
CA LEU A 23 -10.19 -1.95 -6.35
C LEU A 23 -10.94 -1.59 -7.63
N MET A 24 -11.93 -2.39 -8.04
CA MET A 24 -12.78 -2.09 -9.20
C MET A 24 -13.58 -0.79 -9.01
N LEU A 25 -14.11 -0.55 -7.81
CA LEU A 25 -14.84 0.70 -7.52
C LEU A 25 -13.91 1.92 -7.55
N ILE A 26 -12.72 1.82 -6.96
CA ILE A 26 -11.73 2.91 -6.90
C ILE A 26 -11.19 3.26 -8.29
N ARG A 27 -10.99 2.24 -9.15
CA ARG A 27 -10.50 2.40 -10.53
C ARG A 27 -11.33 3.35 -11.40
N LYS A 28 -12.60 3.56 -11.05
CA LYS A 28 -13.48 4.53 -11.75
C LYS A 28 -13.02 5.98 -11.58
N TRP A 29 -12.27 6.27 -10.52
CA TRP A 29 -11.88 7.63 -10.12
C TRP A 29 -10.39 7.88 -10.28
N THR A 30 -9.56 6.85 -10.06
CA THR A 30 -8.11 6.98 -10.15
C THR A 30 -7.46 5.66 -10.53
N LYS A 31 -6.31 5.73 -11.20
CA LYS A 31 -5.51 4.55 -11.47
C LYS A 31 -4.96 4.02 -10.14
N ILE A 32 -5.35 2.79 -9.80
CA ILE A 32 -4.88 2.08 -8.61
C ILE A 32 -4.27 0.73 -8.99
N GLU A 33 -3.08 0.46 -8.49
CA GLU A 33 -2.31 -0.76 -8.71
C GLU A 33 -1.92 -1.39 -7.37
N MET A 34 -1.91 -2.72 -7.33
CA MET A 34 -1.37 -3.47 -6.19
C MET A 34 -0.12 -4.21 -6.62
N ILE A 35 0.92 -4.16 -5.79
CA ILE A 35 2.24 -4.70 -6.06
C ILE A 35 2.57 -5.65 -4.91
N GLU A 36 2.40 -6.93 -5.21
CA GLU A 36 2.74 -8.01 -4.29
C GLU A 36 4.24 -8.32 -4.37
N ILE A 37 4.94 -8.17 -3.25
CA ILE A 37 6.36 -8.46 -3.12
C ILE A 37 6.52 -9.90 -2.64
N LYS A 38 7.09 -10.75 -3.51
CA LYS A 38 7.51 -12.11 -3.16
C LYS A 38 8.97 -12.08 -2.69
N ALA A 39 9.20 -12.41 -1.43
CA ALA A 39 10.54 -12.47 -0.84
C ALA A 39 10.70 -13.77 -0.02
N LYS A 40 11.94 -14.25 0.11
CA LYS A 40 12.29 -15.45 0.89
C LYS A 40 12.84 -15.12 2.27
N SER A 41 13.15 -13.85 2.52
CA SER A 41 13.67 -13.36 3.78
C SER A 41 13.20 -11.92 4.00
N TYR A 42 13.16 -11.49 5.26
CA TYR A 42 12.84 -10.12 5.64
C TYR A 42 13.76 -9.09 4.97
N LYS A 43 15.07 -9.37 4.90
CA LYS A 43 16.03 -8.49 4.21
C LYS A 43 15.69 -8.32 2.73
N GLU A 44 15.38 -9.43 2.03
CA GLU A 44 15.00 -9.38 0.63
C GLU A 44 13.67 -8.66 0.41
N GLU A 45 12.73 -8.79 1.35
CA GLU A 45 11.46 -8.07 1.35
C GLU A 45 11.68 -6.56 1.37
N CYS A 46 12.48 -6.08 2.32
CA CYS A 46 12.81 -4.67 2.44
C CYS A 46 13.48 -4.11 1.20
N GLU A 47 14.51 -4.79 0.68
CA GLU A 47 15.18 -4.37 -0.55
C GLU A 47 14.20 -4.27 -1.74
N LYS A 48 13.24 -5.18 -1.83
CA LYS A 48 12.24 -5.19 -2.90
C LYS A 48 11.17 -4.12 -2.72
N ILE A 49 10.72 -3.85 -1.49
CA ILE A 49 9.80 -2.76 -1.18
C ILE A 49 10.46 -1.43 -1.55
N LEU A 50 11.68 -1.17 -1.06
CA LEU A 50 12.43 0.05 -1.35
C LEU A 50 12.61 0.27 -2.86
N LYS A 51 12.96 -0.78 -3.61
CA LYS A 51 13.06 -0.72 -5.09
C LYS A 51 11.71 -0.51 -5.79
N ALA A 52 10.61 -0.90 -5.17
CA ALA A 52 9.27 -0.73 -5.74
C ALA A 52 8.74 0.69 -5.53
N ILE A 53 9.23 1.44 -4.55
CA ILE A 53 8.81 2.84 -4.33
C ILE A 53 9.21 3.69 -5.56
N LYS A 54 8.25 4.46 -6.07
CA LYS A 54 8.42 5.42 -7.17
C LYS A 54 7.80 6.77 -6.86
N TYR A 55 6.79 6.81 -6.00
CA TYR A 55 6.09 8.03 -5.60
C TYR A 55 6.28 8.27 -4.11
N LYS A 56 5.55 9.26 -3.56
CA LYS A 56 5.61 9.57 -2.12
C LYS A 56 5.22 8.32 -1.32
N PRO A 57 6.14 7.76 -0.51
CA PRO A 57 5.84 6.58 0.31
C PRO A 57 5.01 6.99 1.52
N ILE A 58 3.96 6.22 1.80
CA ILE A 58 3.11 6.37 2.98
C ILE A 58 3.03 5.01 3.64
N LEU A 59 3.69 4.90 4.79
CA LEU A 59 3.74 3.68 5.55
C LEU A 59 2.52 3.52 6.44
N LEU A 60 1.92 2.33 6.42
CA LEU A 60 0.94 1.93 7.42
C LEU A 60 1.69 1.32 8.60
N ASP A 61 1.69 2.04 9.72
CA ASP A 61 2.34 1.65 10.96
C ASP A 61 1.39 1.87 12.15
N VAL A 62 1.51 1.03 13.18
CA VAL A 62 0.72 1.13 14.42
C VAL A 62 1.07 2.39 15.22
N GLU A 63 2.31 2.88 15.09
CA GLU A 63 2.78 4.13 15.71
C GLU A 63 2.54 5.36 14.81
N GLY A 64 1.87 5.17 13.68
CA GLY A 64 1.56 6.24 12.73
C GLY A 64 0.44 7.19 13.20
N GLU A 65 0.20 8.21 12.39
CA GLU A 65 -0.91 9.14 12.62
C GLU A 65 -2.26 8.46 12.36
N LEU A 66 -3.18 8.57 13.32
CA LEU A 66 -4.56 8.12 13.18
C LEU A 66 -5.36 9.18 12.43
N PHE A 67 -5.84 8.84 11.24
CA PHE A 67 -6.71 9.72 10.47
C PHE A 67 -8.19 9.36 10.62
N SER A 68 -9.02 10.38 10.83
CA SER A 68 -10.43 10.32 10.48
C SER A 68 -10.62 10.21 8.96
N THR A 69 -11.84 9.90 8.52
CA THR A 69 -12.14 9.85 7.07
C THR A 69 -11.95 11.22 6.41
N GLU A 70 -12.31 12.30 7.10
CA GLU A 70 -12.16 13.68 6.62
C GLU A 70 -10.68 14.06 6.50
N GLU A 71 -9.87 13.68 7.48
CA GLU A 71 -8.43 13.94 7.49
C GLU A 71 -7.73 13.14 6.39
N PHE A 72 -8.04 11.86 6.25
CA PHE A 72 -7.51 11.03 5.18
C PHE A 72 -7.90 11.55 3.79
N THR A 73 -9.13 12.06 3.64
CA THR A 73 -9.59 12.67 2.39
C THR A 73 -8.78 13.91 2.05
N LYS A 74 -8.58 14.81 3.01
CA LYS A 74 -7.73 16.01 2.83
C LYS A 74 -6.30 15.61 2.49
N PHE A 75 -5.75 14.63 3.20
CA PHE A 75 -4.43 14.07 2.94
C PHE A 75 -4.34 13.55 1.49
N LEU A 76 -5.30 12.73 1.04
CA LEU A 76 -5.31 12.19 -0.31
C LEU A 76 -5.38 13.31 -1.37
N LEU A 77 -6.31 14.27 -1.23
CA LEU A 77 -6.46 15.36 -2.20
C LEU A 77 -5.18 16.20 -2.33
N ASN A 78 -4.46 16.41 -1.25
CA ASN A 78 -3.21 17.17 -1.25
C ASN A 78 -2.03 16.41 -1.88
N ASN A 79 -2.07 15.08 -1.93
CA ASN A 79 -0.92 14.24 -2.32
C ASN A 79 -1.12 13.44 -3.62
N VAL A 80 -2.37 13.13 -4.02
CA VAL A 80 -2.67 12.17 -5.09
C VAL A 80 -2.20 12.61 -6.48
N ASN A 81 -2.07 13.91 -6.71
CA ASN A 81 -1.61 14.48 -7.98
C ASN A 81 -0.18 14.07 -8.35
N PHE A 82 0.66 13.80 -7.35
CA PHE A 82 2.06 13.39 -7.55
C PHE A 82 2.24 11.87 -7.58
N GLY A 83 1.18 11.11 -7.33
CA GLY A 83 1.25 9.68 -7.07
C GLY A 83 1.55 9.39 -5.60
N ILE A 84 0.99 8.29 -5.09
CA ILE A 84 1.21 7.83 -3.71
C ILE A 84 1.49 6.33 -3.75
N ASP A 85 2.52 5.89 -3.02
CA ASP A 85 2.82 4.50 -2.75
C ASP A 85 2.47 4.21 -1.27
N PHE A 86 1.34 3.56 -1.04
CA PHE A 86 1.02 3.02 0.28
C PHE A 86 1.82 1.74 0.51
N ILE A 87 2.50 1.66 1.64
CA ILE A 87 3.34 0.52 2.00
C ILE A 87 2.69 -0.18 3.19
N ILE A 88 2.48 -1.49 3.04
CA ILE A 88 1.96 -2.35 4.10
C ILE A 88 3.08 -3.32 4.46
N GLY A 89 3.50 -3.33 5.72
CA GLY A 89 4.52 -4.26 6.21
C GLY A 89 4.01 -5.69 6.30
N GLY A 90 4.95 -6.64 6.33
CA GLY A 90 4.66 -8.04 6.56
C GLY A 90 4.46 -8.35 8.06
N PRO A 91 4.43 -9.63 8.45
CA PRO A 91 4.30 -10.04 9.85
C PRO A 91 5.44 -9.52 10.76
N PHE A 92 6.60 -9.21 10.18
CA PHE A 92 7.76 -8.63 10.88
C PHE A 92 7.80 -7.11 10.78
N GLY A 93 6.70 -6.49 10.33
CA GLY A 93 6.64 -5.06 10.06
C GLY A 93 7.36 -4.67 8.78
N VAL A 94 8.07 -3.56 8.83
CA VAL A 94 8.79 -2.89 7.74
C VAL A 94 10.21 -2.61 8.20
N CYS A 95 11.15 -2.49 7.27
CA CYS A 95 12.51 -2.09 7.64
C CYS A 95 12.56 -0.65 8.15
N GLU A 96 13.47 -0.41 9.09
CA GLU A 96 13.75 0.92 9.63
C GLU A 96 14.40 1.87 8.60
N GLU A 97 14.99 1.33 7.54
CA GLU A 97 15.65 2.03 6.43
C GLU A 97 14.66 2.48 5.34
#